data_AF-A0A1X0D159-F1
#
_entry.id   AF-A0A1X0D159-F1
#
_cell.length_a   1.000
_cell.length_b   1.000
_cell.length_c   1.000
_cell.angle_alpha   90.00
_cell.angle_beta   90.00
_cell.angle_gamma   90.00
#
_symmetry.space_group_name_H-M   'P 1'
#
loop_
_entity.id
_entity.type
_entity.pdbx_description
1 polymer ?
#
loop_
_entity_poly.entity_id
_entity_poly.type
_entity_poly.pdbx_seq_one_letter_code
_entity_poly.pdbx_strand_id
1 'polypeptide(L)'
;MTGATIRAAALAATALIALTGLPAAFVATVHADPAADSDSGASVEMPDVTGKTLYQAREEIEGLTSDFAISVDSINISGYPQHQYAAQMWKVCSQLPKAGKPVTAKTYVAVGVVRKNEDCGG
;
A
#
# COMPACT_ATOMS: atom_id res chain seq x y z
N MET A 1 -21.35 5.06 -17.55
CA MET A 1 -22.08 3.92 -18.13
C MET A 1 -21.06 3.12 -18.94
N THR A 2 -20.36 2.22 -18.25
CA THR A 2 -20.43 0.74 -18.38
C THR A 2 -19.57 0.20 -19.52
N GLY A 3 -18.32 -0.09 -19.22
CA GLY A 3 -17.44 -0.96 -20.02
C GLY A 3 -17.18 -2.24 -19.24
N ALA A 4 -17.53 -3.37 -19.83
CA ALA A 4 -17.79 -4.66 -19.21
C ALA A 4 -16.65 -5.29 -18.39
N THR A 5 -17.04 -5.87 -17.26
CA THR A 5 -16.33 -6.88 -16.48
C THR A 5 -16.02 -8.12 -17.33
N ILE A 6 -14.74 -8.48 -17.48
CA ILE A 6 -14.36 -9.80 -17.98
C ILE A 6 -14.27 -10.75 -16.78
N ARG A 7 -15.33 -11.53 -16.57
CA ARG A 7 -15.30 -12.73 -15.73
C ARG A 7 -14.58 -13.83 -16.52
N ALA A 8 -13.32 -14.08 -16.20
CA ALA A 8 -12.64 -15.27 -16.68
C ALA A 8 -13.15 -16.49 -15.90
N ALA A 9 -14.15 -17.17 -16.45
CA ALA A 9 -14.44 -18.55 -16.12
C ALA A 9 -13.66 -19.43 -17.10
N ALA A 10 -12.73 -20.24 -16.59
CA ALA A 10 -12.08 -21.29 -17.38
C ALA A 10 -12.00 -22.57 -16.54
N LEU A 11 -13.01 -23.41 -16.77
CA LEU A 11 -12.95 -24.86 -16.94
C LEU A 11 -12.27 -25.69 -15.84
N ALA A 12 -13.13 -26.29 -15.01
CA ALA A 12 -12.81 -27.51 -14.29
C ALA A 12 -12.49 -28.64 -15.29
N ALA A 13 -11.30 -29.23 -15.16
CA ALA A 13 -10.96 -30.51 -15.76
C ALA A 13 -10.63 -31.49 -14.64
N THR A 14 -11.64 -32.18 -14.13
CA THR A 14 -11.48 -33.37 -13.29
C THR A 14 -11.00 -34.52 -14.18
N ALA A 15 -9.70 -34.79 -14.17
CA ALA A 15 -9.13 -35.99 -14.75
C ALA A 15 -8.94 -37.05 -13.64
N LEU A 16 -9.76 -38.11 -13.67
CA LEU A 16 -9.48 -39.35 -12.94
C LEU A 16 -8.21 -39.98 -13.51
N ILE A 17 -7.19 -40.18 -12.68
CA ILE A 17 -5.99 -40.94 -13.04
C ILE A 17 -5.98 -42.23 -12.22
N ALA A 18 -6.08 -43.35 -12.91
CA ALA A 18 -6.05 -44.69 -12.36
C ALA A 18 -4.65 -45.06 -11.85
N LEU A 19 -4.62 -45.81 -10.76
CA LEU A 19 -3.45 -46.18 -9.97
C LEU A 19 -2.76 -47.44 -10.55
N THR A 20 -1.61 -47.29 -11.21
CA THR A 20 -0.61 -48.35 -11.42
C THR A 20 0.80 -47.75 -11.31
N GLY A 21 1.73 -48.44 -10.62
CA GLY A 21 2.89 -47.80 -9.97
C GLY A 21 4.28 -47.87 -10.65
N LEU A 22 5.18 -47.06 -10.04
CA LEU A 22 6.66 -47.12 -9.92
C LEU A 22 7.57 -46.77 -11.13
N PRO A 23 8.78 -46.19 -10.91
CA PRO A 23 9.08 -44.81 -10.49
C PRO A 23 10.08 -44.09 -11.44
N ALA A 24 9.87 -42.82 -11.78
CA ALA A 24 10.93 -41.95 -12.30
C ALA A 24 10.60 -40.49 -11.99
N ALA A 25 11.46 -39.88 -11.20
CA ALA A 25 11.38 -38.48 -10.79
C ALA A 25 11.41 -37.56 -12.02
N PHE A 26 10.27 -36.97 -12.37
CA PHE A 26 10.23 -35.76 -13.19
C PHE A 26 9.90 -34.59 -12.28
N VAL A 27 10.93 -34.09 -11.58
CA VAL A 27 10.84 -32.82 -10.87
C VAL A 27 10.91 -31.73 -11.94
N ALA A 28 9.75 -31.34 -12.46
CA ALA A 28 9.62 -30.13 -13.26
C ALA A 28 9.94 -28.95 -12.34
N THR A 29 11.18 -28.49 -12.38
CA THR A 29 11.60 -27.28 -11.67
C THR A 29 11.04 -26.12 -12.47
N VAL A 30 9.81 -25.72 -12.16
CA VAL A 30 9.25 -24.46 -12.66
C VAL A 30 10.05 -23.37 -11.97
N HIS A 31 11.09 -22.88 -12.63
CA HIS A 31 11.75 -21.64 -12.25
C HIS A 31 10.73 -20.54 -12.53
N ALA A 32 9.90 -20.24 -11.54
CA ALA A 32 9.18 -19.00 -11.50
C ALA A 32 10.24 -17.93 -11.24
N ASP A 33 10.80 -17.38 -12.31
CA ASP A 33 11.46 -16.07 -12.23
C ASP A 33 10.45 -15.14 -11.54
N PRO A 34 10.76 -14.55 -10.39
CA PRO A 34 9.95 -13.47 -9.89
C PRO A 34 10.05 -12.39 -10.95
N ALA A 35 8.98 -12.20 -11.72
CA ALA A 35 8.81 -11.00 -12.51
C ALA A 35 8.90 -9.84 -11.50
N ALA A 36 10.09 -9.27 -11.37
CA ALA A 36 10.27 -7.98 -10.77
C ALA A 36 9.47 -7.04 -11.67
N ASP A 37 8.24 -6.77 -11.23
CA ASP A 37 7.35 -5.79 -11.82
C ASP A 37 8.07 -4.44 -11.66
N SER A 38 8.96 -4.18 -12.61
CA SER A 38 9.80 -3.00 -12.66
C SER A 38 8.93 -1.90 -13.22
N ASP A 39 7.94 -1.49 -12.42
CA ASP A 39 7.14 -0.30 -12.66
C ASP A 39 8.11 0.88 -12.58
N SER A 40 8.78 1.13 -13.70
CA SER A 40 9.83 2.13 -13.88
C SER A 40 9.22 3.54 -14.00
N GLY A 41 8.01 3.71 -13.47
CA GLY A 41 7.29 4.97 -13.45
C GLY A 41 7.99 6.00 -12.56
N ALA A 42 7.61 7.26 -12.75
CA ALA A 42 8.07 8.35 -11.89
C ALA A 42 7.82 8.01 -10.41
N SER A 43 8.83 8.24 -9.58
CA SER A 43 8.75 8.04 -8.14
C SER A 43 9.42 9.19 -7.40
N VAL A 44 8.92 9.49 -6.22
CA VAL A 44 9.50 10.45 -5.29
C VAL A 44 9.78 9.77 -3.95
N GLU A 45 10.75 10.25 -3.20
CA GLU A 45 11.05 9.70 -1.88
C GLU A 45 10.06 10.25 -0.83
N MET A 46 9.56 9.36 0.02
CA MET A 46 8.71 9.72 1.14
C MET A 46 9.52 10.51 2.19
N PRO A 47 9.11 11.74 2.57
CA PRO A 47 9.76 12.51 3.64
C PRO A 47 9.47 11.91 5.01
N ASP A 48 10.25 12.28 6.03
CA ASP A 48 9.88 12.03 7.43
C ASP A 48 8.95 13.14 7.93
N VAL A 49 7.69 12.78 8.15
CA VAL A 49 6.63 13.68 8.65
C VAL A 49 6.26 13.42 10.10
N THR A 50 6.99 12.52 10.77
CA THR A 50 6.73 12.18 12.18
C THR A 50 6.88 13.41 13.06
N GLY A 51 5.95 13.62 13.99
CA GLY A 51 5.93 14.78 14.89
C GLY A 51 5.31 16.06 14.30
N LYS A 52 5.06 16.12 12.98
CA LYS A 52 4.34 17.24 12.36
C LYS A 52 2.84 17.19 12.69
N THR A 53 2.16 18.32 12.48
CA THR A 53 0.69 18.29 12.46
C THR A 53 0.18 17.56 11.23
N LEU A 54 -1.03 16.99 11.27
CA LEU A 54 -1.62 16.34 10.09
C LEU A 54 -1.75 17.31 8.91
N TYR A 55 -2.03 18.60 9.17
CA TYR A 55 -2.05 19.61 8.12
C TYR A 55 -0.68 19.74 7.43
N GLN A 56 0.39 19.94 8.19
CA GLN A 56 1.74 20.08 7.62
C GLN A 56 2.21 18.82 6.89
N ALA A 57 1.88 17.65 7.42
CA ALA A 57 2.23 16.38 6.79
C ALA A 57 1.54 16.20 5.44
N ARG A 58 0.25 16.59 5.32
CA ARG A 58 -0.47 16.55 4.04
C ARG A 58 0.14 17.47 3.02
N GLU A 59 0.32 18.75 3.34
CA GLU A 59 0.89 19.73 2.41
C GLU A 59 2.28 19.29 1.89
N GLU A 60 3.12 18.74 2.77
CA GLU A 60 4.46 18.29 2.39
C GLU A 60 4.44 17.05 1.50
N ILE A 61 3.61 16.06 1.81
CA ILE A 61 3.52 14.82 1.03
C ILE A 61 2.79 15.06 -0.30
N GLU A 62 1.68 15.78 -0.29
CA GLU A 62 0.87 16.08 -1.48
C GLU A 62 1.59 17.06 -2.41
N GLY A 63 2.57 17.81 -1.89
CA GLY A 63 3.44 18.72 -2.64
C GLY A 63 4.75 18.12 -3.16
N LEU A 64 5.00 16.80 -3.00
CA LEU A 64 6.28 16.19 -3.40
C LEU A 64 6.57 16.24 -4.90
N THR A 65 5.53 16.20 -5.74
CA THR A 65 5.67 16.24 -7.20
C THR A 65 4.41 16.81 -7.85
N SER A 66 4.59 17.37 -9.05
CA SER A 66 3.51 17.75 -9.95
C SER A 66 3.15 16.67 -10.97
N ASP A 67 3.90 15.57 -11.04
CA ASP A 67 3.74 14.54 -12.08
C ASP A 67 2.53 13.64 -11.86
N PHE A 68 2.15 13.43 -10.61
CA PHE A 68 0.96 12.67 -10.21
C PHE A 68 0.43 13.17 -8.87
N ALA A 69 -0.87 13.00 -8.64
CA ALA A 69 -1.50 13.34 -7.38
C ALA A 69 -1.18 12.29 -6.32
N ILE A 70 -0.79 12.75 -5.13
CA ILE A 70 -0.69 11.92 -3.93
C ILE A 70 -1.86 12.31 -3.02
N SER A 71 -2.55 11.32 -2.45
CA SER A 71 -3.61 11.54 -1.47
C SER A 71 -3.21 10.88 -0.15
N VAL A 72 -3.30 11.63 0.94
CA VAL A 72 -2.86 11.16 2.26
C VAL A 72 -4.04 10.80 3.15
N ASP A 73 -4.19 9.50 3.39
CA ASP A 73 -5.11 8.99 4.40
C ASP A 73 -4.60 9.29 5.81
N SER A 74 -5.52 9.54 6.74
CA SER A 74 -5.21 9.72 8.16
C SER A 74 -5.98 8.75 9.02
N ILE A 75 -5.28 8.03 9.89
CA ILE A 75 -5.86 7.03 10.78
C ILE A 75 -5.61 7.49 12.21
N ASN A 76 -6.67 7.65 13.00
CA ASN A 76 -6.52 7.80 14.44
C ASN A 76 -6.01 6.46 15.01
N ILE A 77 -4.79 6.45 15.53
CA ILE A 77 -4.19 5.25 16.12
C ILE A 77 -4.41 5.17 17.64
N SER A 78 -5.03 6.18 18.25
CA SER A 78 -5.45 6.16 19.66
C SER A 78 -6.96 5.97 19.78
N GLY A 79 -7.40 4.91 20.45
CA GLY A 79 -8.81 4.71 20.79
C GLY A 79 -9.74 4.53 19.57
N TYR A 80 -10.86 5.25 19.56
CA TYR A 80 -11.94 5.05 18.59
C TYR A 80 -11.67 5.78 17.25
N PRO A 81 -12.12 5.24 16.10
CA PRO A 81 -12.04 5.91 14.81
C PRO A 81 -12.71 7.30 14.85
N GLN A 82 -11.96 8.33 14.52
CA GLN A 82 -12.44 9.71 14.46
C GLN A 82 -12.13 10.31 13.10
N HIS A 83 -12.96 11.24 12.62
CA HIS A 83 -12.63 12.06 11.47
C HIS A 83 -11.75 13.24 11.90
N GLN A 84 -10.65 13.48 11.18
CA GLN A 84 -9.67 14.51 11.51
C GLN A 84 -9.97 15.86 10.83
N TYR A 85 -11.16 16.43 11.05
CA TYR A 85 -11.56 17.70 10.40
C TYR A 85 -10.65 18.89 10.75
N ALA A 86 -10.24 19.00 12.02
CA ALA A 86 -9.30 20.03 12.47
C ALA A 86 -7.85 19.50 12.39
N ALA A 87 -7.30 19.34 11.19
CA ALA A 87 -6.01 18.66 10.96
C ALA A 87 -4.82 19.21 11.78
N GLN A 88 -4.82 20.50 12.14
CA GLN A 88 -3.79 21.09 13.00
C GLN A 88 -3.80 20.57 14.46
N MET A 89 -4.90 19.95 14.90
CA MET A 89 -5.07 19.39 16.24
C MET A 89 -4.60 17.94 16.37
N TRP A 90 -4.04 17.38 15.29
CA TRP A 90 -3.56 16.00 15.21
C TRP A 90 -2.05 15.99 14.98
N LYS A 91 -1.35 15.10 15.67
CA LYS A 91 0.09 14.89 15.56
C LYS A 91 0.35 13.57 14.86
N VAL A 92 1.24 13.58 13.87
CA VAL A 92 1.68 12.35 13.18
C VAL A 92 2.62 11.55 14.07
N CYS A 93 2.31 10.28 14.25
CA CYS A 93 3.08 9.32 15.03
C CYS A 93 3.69 8.21 14.17
N SER A 94 3.09 7.93 13.01
CA SER A 94 3.60 6.95 12.07
C SER A 94 3.20 7.32 10.65
N GLN A 95 3.93 6.78 9.69
CA GLN A 95 3.70 7.01 8.27
C GLN A 95 3.92 5.72 7.48
N LEU A 96 3.22 5.64 6.35
CA LEU A 96 3.35 4.64 5.31
C LEU A 96 3.30 5.34 3.95
N PRO A 97 4.27 5.13 3.05
CA PRO A 97 5.53 4.43 3.27
C PRO A 97 6.42 5.03 4.38
N LYS A 98 7.43 4.27 4.82
CA LYS A 98 8.46 4.81 5.71
C LYS A 98 9.29 5.88 4.97
N ALA A 99 9.90 6.79 5.71
CA ALA A 99 10.79 7.80 5.15
C ALA A 99 11.88 7.15 4.28
N GLY A 100 12.21 7.79 3.15
CA GLY A 100 13.16 7.29 2.15
C GLY A 100 12.65 6.13 1.31
N LYS A 101 11.37 5.73 1.43
CA LYS A 101 10.76 4.74 0.53
C LYS A 101 10.13 5.43 -0.68
N PRO A 102 10.13 4.78 -1.86
CA PRO A 102 9.54 5.36 -3.06
C PRO A 102 8.02 5.46 -2.93
N VAL A 103 7.47 6.56 -3.41
CA VAL A 103 6.06 6.83 -3.63
C VAL A 103 5.84 6.99 -5.13
N THR A 104 4.90 6.23 -5.69
CA THR A 104 4.44 6.31 -7.08
C THR A 104 2.95 6.64 -7.10
N ALA A 105 2.38 6.86 -8.29
CA ALA A 105 0.95 7.09 -8.46
C ALA A 105 0.03 5.96 -7.94
N LYS A 106 0.59 4.76 -7.68
CA LYS A 106 -0.16 3.60 -7.15
C LYS A 106 0.13 3.34 -5.67
N THR A 107 1.06 4.07 -5.07
CA THR A 107 1.46 3.85 -3.68
C THR A 107 0.32 4.28 -2.76
N TYR A 108 -0.08 3.38 -1.86
CA TYR A 108 -0.96 3.74 -0.76
C TYR A 108 -0.19 4.58 0.26
N VAL A 109 -0.68 5.79 0.53
CA VAL A 109 -0.04 6.74 1.43
C VAL A 109 -0.96 7.05 2.60
N ALA A 110 -0.47 6.84 3.81
CA ALA A 110 -1.23 7.07 5.03
C ALA A 110 -0.34 7.52 6.19
N VAL A 111 -0.93 8.27 7.12
CA VAL A 111 -0.32 8.64 8.39
C VAL A 111 -1.17 8.17 9.56
N GLY A 112 -0.51 7.60 10.57
CA GLY A 112 -1.11 7.34 11.87
C GLY A 112 -0.98 8.58 12.75
N VAL A 113 -2.08 9.02 13.33
CA VAL A 113 -2.14 10.25 14.12
C VAL A 113 -2.78 10.03 15.49
N VAL A 114 -2.40 10.88 16.44
CA VAL A 114 -3.03 11.02 17.76
C VAL A 114 -3.42 12.47 17.99
N ARG A 115 -4.20 12.78 19.02
CA ARG A 115 -4.45 14.20 19.36
C ARG A 115 -3.14 14.87 19.74
N LYS A 116 -2.99 16.17 19.46
CA LYS A 116 -1.73 16.91 19.68
C LYS A 116 -1.13 16.74 21.09
N ASN A 117 -1.97 16.58 22.11
CA ASN A 117 -1.58 16.46 23.51
C ASN A 117 -1.45 14.99 24.00
N GLU A 118 -1.58 14.01 23.11
CA GLU A 118 -1.39 12.59 23.40
C GLU A 118 0.00 12.13 22.96
N ASP A 119 0.53 11.08 23.59
CA ASP A 119 1.81 10.49 23.23
C ASP A 119 1.68 9.47 22.08
N CYS A 120 2.75 9.31 21.32
CA CYS A 120 2.81 8.29 20.27
C CYS A 120 3.15 6.94 20.91
N GLY A 121 2.26 5.95 20.75
CA GLY A 121 2.44 4.60 21.32
C GLY A 121 1.62 4.34 22.59
N GLY A 122 0.44 4.97 22.70
CA GLY A 122 -0.50 4.72 23.80
C GLY A 122 -0.90 3.26 23.98
#